data_AF-A0A7V1EG20-F1
#
_entry.id   AF-A0A7V1EG20-F1
#
_cell.length_a   1.000
_cell.length_b   1.000
_cell.length_c   1.000
_cell.angle_alpha   90.00
_cell.angle_beta   90.00
_cell.angle_gamma   90.00
#
_symmetry.space_group_name_H-M   'P 1'
#
loop_
_entity.id
_entity.type
_entity.pdbx_description
1 polymer ?
#
loop_
_entity_poly.entity_id
_entity_poly.type
_entity_poly.pdbx_seq_one_letter_code
_entity_poly.pdbx_strand_id
1 'polypeptide(L)'
;MSLQGKVTVEHLRRLAYLYVRQSSLHQVHENRESTARQYDLRRRAQVLGWRVEDIVVIDEDLGISGATSERSGFQRLVAEVGLGRVGLVMGLEVSRLARNSSDWHRLLEICALSNTLILDEDGVYDPAHFNDRLLLGLKGTMSEAELHLLRARLLGGQLNKARRGELWIRPPLGYVYDGNGRMVLDPDCQVQGC
;
A
#
# COMPACT_ATOMS: atom_id res chain seq x y z
N MET A 1 -26.40 -1.40 7.10
CA MET A 1 -26.80 0.02 6.89
C MET A 1 -26.54 0.32 5.42
N SER A 2 -27.54 0.80 4.68
CA SER A 2 -27.51 0.86 3.20
C SER A 2 -26.29 1.62 2.66
N LEU A 3 -25.52 0.99 1.75
CA LEU A 3 -24.40 1.58 1.00
C LEU A 3 -24.78 2.83 0.20
N GLN A 4 -26.07 3.04 -0.08
CA GLN A 4 -26.56 4.14 -0.90
C GLN A 4 -26.75 5.48 -0.15
N GLY A 5 -26.64 5.50 1.18
CA GLY A 5 -27.01 6.70 1.96
C GLY A 5 -26.01 7.86 1.91
N LYS A 6 -24.73 7.60 1.57
CA LYS A 6 -23.66 8.61 1.66
C LYS A 6 -23.29 9.25 0.32
N VAL A 7 -23.55 8.54 -0.79
CA VAL A 7 -23.23 9.04 -2.13
C VAL A 7 -24.29 10.05 -2.54
N THR A 8 -23.84 11.22 -3.02
CA THR A 8 -24.71 12.32 -3.44
C THR A 8 -24.45 12.66 -4.91
N VAL A 9 -25.35 13.42 -5.52
CA VAL A 9 -25.18 13.91 -6.90
C VAL A 9 -23.90 14.73 -7.06
N GLU A 10 -23.47 15.45 -6.02
CA GLU A 10 -22.23 16.21 -6.04
C GLU A 10 -20.99 15.31 -6.07
N HIS A 11 -21.03 14.15 -5.41
CA HIS A 11 -19.97 13.15 -5.52
C HIS A 11 -19.91 12.58 -6.95
N LEU A 12 -21.07 12.24 -7.53
CA LEU A 12 -21.17 11.62 -8.86
C LEU A 12 -20.79 12.56 -10.02
N ARG A 13 -20.80 13.88 -9.81
CA ARG A 13 -20.33 14.86 -10.81
C ARG A 13 -18.80 14.93 -10.92
N ARG A 14 -18.09 14.28 -10.00
CA ARG A 14 -16.63 14.27 -9.88
C ARG A 14 -16.08 12.88 -10.18
N LEU A 15 -14.79 12.79 -10.47
CA LEU A 15 -14.15 11.54 -10.82
C LEU A 15 -14.08 10.58 -9.62
N ALA A 16 -14.06 9.29 -9.91
CA ALA A 16 -13.76 8.24 -8.92
C ALA A 16 -12.37 7.67 -9.21
N TYR A 17 -11.48 7.68 -8.23
CA TYR A 17 -10.12 7.18 -8.38
C TYR A 17 -9.95 5.83 -7.69
N LEU A 18 -9.52 4.82 -8.44
CA LEU A 18 -9.04 3.55 -7.91
C LEU A 18 -7.52 3.59 -7.83
N TYR A 19 -6.98 3.52 -6.62
CA TYR A 19 -5.54 3.43 -6.41
C TYR A 19 -5.16 1.98 -6.11
N VAL A 20 -4.41 1.37 -7.03
CA VAL A 20 -3.98 -0.03 -6.97
C VAL A 20 -2.52 -0.10 -6.51
N ARG A 21 -2.22 -0.95 -5.53
CA ARG A 21 -0.87 -1.12 -4.98
C ARG A 21 -0.53 -2.59 -4.73
N GLN A 22 0.74 -2.95 -4.99
CA GLN A 22 1.38 -4.21 -4.60
C GLN A 22 2.81 -3.91 -4.14
N SER A 23 3.27 -4.55 -3.05
CA SER A 23 4.55 -4.24 -2.38
C SER A 23 5.81 -4.82 -3.05
N SER A 24 5.69 -5.71 -4.04
CA SER A 24 6.84 -6.20 -4.83
C SER A 24 6.43 -6.87 -6.14
N LEU A 25 7.33 -6.87 -7.13
CA LEU A 25 7.16 -7.60 -8.40
C LEU A 25 6.90 -9.11 -8.20
N HIS A 26 7.50 -9.71 -7.16
CA HIS A 26 7.27 -11.11 -6.82
C HIS A 26 5.82 -11.36 -6.36
N GLN A 27 5.28 -10.45 -5.53
CA GLN A 27 3.88 -10.53 -5.10
C GLN A 27 2.87 -10.23 -6.21
N VAL A 28 3.22 -9.45 -7.23
CA VAL A 28 2.36 -9.23 -8.41
C VAL A 28 2.13 -10.53 -9.19
N HIS A 29 3.17 -11.37 -9.31
CA HIS A 29 3.06 -12.65 -10.01
C HIS A 29 2.32 -13.72 -9.21
N GLU A 30 2.51 -13.77 -7.89
CA GLU A 30 1.93 -14.83 -7.03
C GLU A 30 0.54 -14.48 -6.47
N ASN A 31 0.20 -13.20 -6.28
CA ASN A 31 -1.06 -12.79 -5.64
C ASN A 31 -2.12 -12.28 -6.65
N ARG A 32 -2.37 -13.06 -7.71
CA ARG A 32 -3.37 -12.71 -8.74
C ARG A 32 -4.76 -12.42 -8.18
N GLU A 33 -5.17 -13.12 -7.13
CA GLU A 33 -6.46 -12.89 -6.45
C GLU A 33 -6.53 -11.54 -5.72
N SER A 34 -5.42 -11.06 -5.17
CA SER A 34 -5.36 -9.74 -4.53
C SER A 34 -5.50 -8.64 -5.57
N THR A 35 -4.83 -8.79 -6.71
CA THR A 35 -4.97 -7.85 -7.84
C THR A 35 -6.40 -7.85 -8.38
N ALA A 36 -7.01 -9.02 -8.58
CA ALA A 36 -8.39 -9.12 -9.05
C ALA A 36 -9.39 -8.42 -8.11
N ARG A 37 -9.21 -8.55 -6.79
CA ARG A 37 -10.03 -7.84 -5.79
C ARG A 37 -9.87 -6.32 -5.86
N GLN A 38 -8.67 -5.81 -6.18
CA GLN A 38 -8.46 -4.35 -6.29
C GLN A 38 -9.23 -3.79 -7.47
N TYR A 39 -9.17 -4.46 -8.63
CA TYR A 39 -9.95 -4.06 -9.81
C TYR A 39 -11.45 -4.27 -9.62
N ASP A 40 -11.90 -5.15 -8.71
CA ASP A 40 -13.33 -5.33 -8.40
C ASP A 40 -13.96 -4.09 -7.77
N LEU A 41 -13.19 -3.26 -7.06
CA LEU A 41 -13.68 -1.99 -6.51
C LEU A 41 -14.23 -1.06 -7.61
N ARG A 42 -13.71 -1.17 -8.84
CA ARG A 42 -14.25 -0.47 -10.01
C ARG A 42 -15.72 -0.82 -10.27
N ARG A 43 -16.12 -2.08 -10.07
CA ARG A 43 -17.52 -2.50 -10.22
C ARG A 43 -18.38 -1.92 -9.11
N ARG A 44 -17.84 -1.78 -7.89
CA ARG A 44 -18.56 -1.12 -6.79
C ARG A 44 -18.84 0.35 -7.09
N ALA A 45 -17.89 1.10 -7.63
CA ALA A 45 -18.13 2.48 -8.07
C ALA A 45 -19.26 2.58 -9.10
N GLN A 46 -19.30 1.66 -10.07
CA GLN A 46 -20.38 1.63 -11.07
C GLN A 46 -21.75 1.38 -10.43
N VAL A 47 -21.85 0.44 -9.49
CA VAL A 47 -23.09 0.17 -8.74
C VAL A 47 -23.51 1.38 -7.91
N LEU A 48 -22.57 2.18 -7.43
CA LEU A 48 -22.85 3.43 -6.72
C LEU A 48 -23.26 4.60 -7.64
N GLY A 49 -23.13 4.45 -8.95
CA GLY A 49 -23.62 5.42 -9.94
C GLY A 49 -22.54 6.14 -10.76
N TRP A 50 -21.25 5.86 -10.54
CA TRP A 50 -20.20 6.41 -11.40
C TRP A 50 -20.21 5.75 -12.77
N ARG A 51 -20.02 6.54 -13.82
CA ARG A 51 -19.86 6.02 -15.17
C ARG A 51 -18.48 5.40 -15.35
N VAL A 52 -18.36 4.48 -16.29
CA VAL A 52 -17.12 3.73 -16.52
C VAL A 52 -15.97 4.65 -16.93
N GLU A 53 -16.29 5.70 -17.69
CA GLU A 53 -15.40 6.76 -18.15
C GLU A 53 -14.95 7.74 -17.05
N ASP A 54 -15.73 7.87 -15.98
CA ASP A 54 -15.43 8.75 -14.84
C ASP A 54 -14.59 8.05 -13.77
N ILE A 55 -14.27 6.76 -13.97
CA ILE A 55 -13.44 5.98 -13.05
C ILE A 55 -12.01 5.90 -13.58
N VAL A 56 -11.09 6.56 -12.86
CA VAL A 56 -9.65 6.59 -13.15
C VAL A 56 -8.95 5.53 -12.32
N VAL A 57 -8.15 4.67 -12.96
CA VAL A 57 -7.30 3.70 -12.26
C VAL A 57 -5.87 4.20 -12.26
N ILE A 58 -5.24 4.21 -11.09
CA ILE A 58 -3.82 4.48 -10.91
C ILE A 58 -3.17 3.19 -10.44
N ASP A 59 -2.45 2.53 -11.35
CA ASP A 59 -1.67 1.32 -11.11
C ASP A 59 -0.18 1.49 -11.46
N GLU A 60 0.23 2.72 -11.78
CA GLU A 60 1.61 3.12 -12.10
C GLU A 60 2.60 2.83 -10.95
N ASP A 61 2.11 2.74 -9.70
CA ASP A 61 2.92 2.44 -8.51
C ASP A 61 3.05 0.93 -8.22
N LEU A 62 2.58 0.05 -9.12
CA LEU A 62 2.71 -1.40 -8.97
C LEU A 62 4.18 -1.86 -9.02
N GLY A 63 4.57 -2.72 -8.08
CA GLY A 63 5.90 -3.34 -8.08
C GLY A 63 7.04 -2.42 -7.62
N ILE A 64 6.75 -1.18 -7.24
CA ILE A 64 7.73 -0.24 -6.69
C ILE A 64 8.09 -0.63 -5.25
N SER A 65 9.28 -1.22 -5.09
CA SER A 65 9.81 -1.60 -3.78
C SER A 65 10.07 -0.37 -2.89
N GLY A 66 9.94 -0.57 -1.57
CA GLY A 66 9.90 0.47 -0.52
C GLY A 66 11.05 1.49 -0.47
N ALA A 67 12.12 1.33 -1.24
CA ALA A 67 13.43 1.90 -0.93
C ALA A 67 13.84 3.16 -1.71
N THR A 68 13.29 3.48 -2.89
CA THR A 68 13.94 4.56 -3.69
C THR A 68 13.12 5.30 -4.75
N SER A 69 11.82 5.10 -4.91
CA SER A 69 11.06 5.79 -5.99
C SER A 69 9.91 6.65 -5.46
N GLU A 70 9.86 7.88 -5.98
CA GLU A 70 8.78 8.85 -5.84
C GLU A 70 7.47 8.25 -6.36
N ARG A 71 6.43 8.25 -5.53
CA ARG A 71 5.11 7.66 -5.84
C ARG A 71 4.28 8.67 -6.62
N SER A 72 4.59 8.82 -7.91
CA SER A 72 3.91 9.77 -8.79
C SER A 72 2.40 9.53 -8.82
N GLY A 73 1.96 8.27 -8.78
CA GLY A 73 0.54 7.90 -8.76
C GLY A 73 -0.19 8.39 -7.51
N PHE A 74 0.38 8.14 -6.32
CA PHE A 74 -0.20 8.65 -5.07
C PHE A 74 -0.19 10.19 -4.99
N GLN A 75 0.90 10.84 -5.42
CA GLN A 75 0.97 12.31 -5.44
C GLN A 75 -0.09 12.90 -6.38
N ARG A 76 -0.28 12.30 -7.56
CA ARG A 76 -1.35 12.67 -8.50
C ARG A 76 -2.71 12.55 -7.83
N LEU A 77 -3.00 11.43 -7.17
CA LEU A 77 -4.26 11.25 -6.44
C LEU A 77 -4.49 12.37 -5.42
N VAL A 78 -3.52 12.63 -4.55
CA VAL A 78 -3.63 13.67 -3.51
C VAL A 78 -3.87 15.06 -4.12
N ALA A 79 -3.21 15.38 -5.23
CA ALA A 79 -3.40 16.64 -5.94
C ALA A 79 -4.81 16.77 -6.52
N GLU A 80 -5.33 15.72 -7.18
CA GLU A 80 -6.68 15.71 -7.76
C GLU A 80 -7.77 15.88 -6.68
N VAL A 81 -7.61 15.19 -5.53
CA VAL A 81 -8.51 15.34 -4.38
C VAL A 81 -8.42 16.76 -3.81
N GLY A 82 -7.20 17.29 -3.64
CA GLY A 82 -6.99 18.66 -3.13
C GLY A 82 -7.56 19.74 -4.06
N LEU A 83 -7.68 19.46 -5.36
CA LEU A 83 -8.30 20.34 -6.34
C LEU A 83 -9.82 20.16 -6.43
N GLY A 84 -10.42 19.31 -5.58
CA GLY A 84 -11.87 19.08 -5.52
C GLY A 84 -12.44 18.34 -6.73
N ARG A 85 -11.60 17.68 -7.54
CA ARG A 85 -12.03 16.98 -8.76
C ARG A 85 -12.47 15.54 -8.55
N VAL A 86 -12.26 15.02 -7.34
CA VAL A 86 -12.52 13.64 -6.97
C VAL A 86 -13.72 13.58 -6.04
N GLY A 87 -14.68 12.71 -6.32
CA GLY A 87 -15.84 12.45 -5.46
C GLY A 87 -15.71 11.16 -4.66
N LEU A 88 -14.85 10.24 -5.12
CA LEU A 88 -14.60 8.95 -4.49
C LEU A 88 -13.14 8.52 -4.67
N VAL A 89 -12.50 8.10 -3.59
CA VAL A 89 -11.21 7.41 -3.60
C VAL A 89 -11.43 5.96 -3.19
N MET A 90 -10.90 5.02 -3.96
CA MET A 90 -11.04 3.59 -3.73
C MET A 90 -9.68 2.94 -3.51
N GLY A 91 -9.61 2.04 -2.53
CA GLY A 91 -8.45 1.21 -2.29
C GLY A 91 -8.82 0.04 -1.38
N LEU A 92 -8.26 -1.13 -1.66
CA LEU A 92 -8.64 -2.37 -0.97
C LEU A 92 -8.20 -2.35 0.50
N GLU A 93 -7.06 -1.73 0.77
CA GLU A 93 -6.63 -1.36 2.11
C GLU A 93 -6.25 0.12 2.07
N VAL A 94 -7.25 1.00 2.23
CA VAL A 94 -7.03 2.45 2.11
C VAL A 94 -5.98 2.94 3.12
N SER A 95 -5.87 2.26 4.28
CA SER A 95 -4.80 2.43 5.27
C SER A 95 -3.40 2.04 4.76
N ARG A 96 -3.28 1.09 3.82
CA ARG A 96 -2.02 0.69 3.19
C ARG A 96 -1.66 1.53 1.97
N LEU A 97 -2.47 2.53 1.61
CA LEU A 97 -2.10 3.48 0.55
C LEU A 97 -0.99 4.43 1.01
N ALA A 98 -0.86 4.66 2.32
CA ALA A 98 0.22 5.45 2.87
C ALA A 98 1.41 4.55 3.26
N ARG A 99 2.63 4.99 2.95
CA ARG A 99 3.86 4.29 3.39
C ARG A 99 4.13 4.55 4.88
N ASN A 100 3.55 5.60 5.42
CA ASN A 100 3.66 6.10 6.79
C ASN A 100 2.25 6.45 7.29
N SER A 101 2.04 6.43 8.60
CA SER A 101 0.77 6.85 9.19
C SER A 101 0.38 8.28 8.79
N SER A 102 1.37 9.14 8.51
CA SER A 102 1.20 10.56 8.19
C SER A 102 0.56 10.84 6.83
N ASP A 103 0.94 10.14 5.76
CA ASP A 103 0.36 10.37 4.42
C ASP A 103 -1.09 9.90 4.38
N TRP A 104 -1.44 8.89 5.18
CA TRP A 104 -2.82 8.41 5.34
C TRP A 104 -3.68 9.46 6.02
N HIS A 105 -3.23 9.96 7.17
CA HIS A 105 -3.93 11.03 7.88
C HIS A 105 -4.06 12.28 7.03
N ARG A 106 -3.02 12.64 6.25
CA ARG A 106 -3.09 13.76 5.31
C ARG A 106 -4.14 13.54 4.22
N LEU A 107 -4.21 12.36 3.63
CA LEU A 107 -5.26 12.04 2.65
C LEU A 107 -6.65 12.13 3.27
N LEU A 108 -6.85 11.58 4.48
CA LEU A 108 -8.12 11.68 5.21
C LEU A 108 -8.55 13.13 5.45
N GLU A 109 -7.62 14.00 5.84
CA GLU A 109 -7.87 15.42 6.04
C GLU A 109 -8.28 16.12 4.75
N ILE A 110 -7.54 15.90 3.66
CA ILE A 110 -7.86 16.51 2.36
C ILE A 110 -9.20 15.98 1.84
N CYS A 111 -9.49 14.69 2.00
CA CYS A 111 -10.78 14.11 1.64
C CYS A 111 -11.93 14.72 2.44
N ALA A 112 -11.77 14.91 3.75
CA ALA A 112 -12.78 15.55 4.59
C ALA A 112 -13.05 17.01 4.14
N LEU A 113 -11.99 17.76 3.82
CA LEU A 113 -12.10 19.15 3.37
C LEU A 113 -12.70 19.30 1.97
N SER A 114 -12.45 18.32 1.09
CA SER A 114 -12.90 18.33 -0.32
C SER A 114 -14.24 17.60 -0.52
N ASN A 115 -14.91 17.18 0.55
CA ASN A 115 -16.13 16.38 0.46
C ASN A 115 -15.91 15.13 -0.44
N THR A 116 -14.82 14.40 -0.22
CA THR A 116 -14.44 13.23 -1.01
C THR A 116 -14.65 11.97 -0.18
N LEU A 117 -15.41 11.01 -0.72
CA LEU A 117 -15.67 9.74 -0.06
C LEU A 117 -14.51 8.77 -0.21
N ILE A 118 -14.41 7.81 0.70
CA ILE A 118 -13.46 6.71 0.65
C ILE A 118 -14.22 5.39 0.57
N LEU A 119 -13.81 4.50 -0.34
CA LEU A 119 -14.36 3.15 -0.45
C LEU A 119 -13.26 2.09 -0.34
N ASP A 120 -13.52 1.09 0.49
CA ASP A 120 -12.70 -0.12 0.61
C ASP A 120 -13.53 -1.39 0.37
N GLU A 121 -13.05 -2.57 0.78
CA GLU A 121 -13.83 -3.82 0.69
C GLU A 121 -15.03 -3.86 1.64
N ASP A 122 -14.98 -3.16 2.77
CA ASP A 122 -16.04 -3.19 3.79
C ASP A 122 -17.15 -2.18 3.49
N GLY A 123 -16.84 -1.02 2.90
CA GLY A 123 -17.87 -0.05 2.54
C GLY A 123 -17.41 1.32 2.11
N VAL A 124 -18.35 2.26 2.16
CA VAL A 124 -18.17 3.68 1.84
C VAL A 124 -18.12 4.48 3.15
N TYR A 125 -17.14 5.37 3.24
CA TYR A 125 -16.87 6.23 4.38
C TYR A 125 -16.81 7.68 3.95
N ASP A 126 -17.34 8.55 4.80
CA ASP A 126 -17.19 9.99 4.72
C ASP A 126 -16.17 10.43 5.80
N PRO A 127 -14.95 10.84 5.41
CA PRO A 127 -13.93 11.30 6.36
C PRO A 127 -14.32 12.54 7.17
N ALA A 128 -15.34 13.31 6.75
CA ALA A 128 -15.88 14.42 7.53
C ALA A 128 -16.79 13.94 8.68
N HIS A 129 -17.33 12.71 8.59
CA HIS A 129 -18.18 12.14 9.62
C HIS A 129 -17.36 11.45 10.71
N PHE A 130 -17.62 11.80 11.98
CA PHE A 130 -16.83 11.33 13.14
C PHE A 130 -16.68 9.80 13.22
N ASN A 131 -17.79 9.05 13.12
CA ASN A 131 -17.76 7.59 13.23
C ASN A 131 -16.93 6.93 12.12
N ASP A 132 -17.03 7.46 10.90
CA ASP A 132 -16.30 6.95 9.75
C ASP A 132 -14.81 7.28 9.90
N ARG A 133 -14.49 8.51 10.31
CA ARG A 133 -13.11 8.94 10.59
C ARG A 133 -12.45 8.12 11.68
N LEU A 134 -13.17 7.80 12.76
CA LEU A 134 -12.67 6.94 13.84
C LEU A 134 -12.37 5.53 13.33
N LEU A 135 -13.29 4.95 12.56
CA LEU A 135 -13.11 3.62 11.98
C LEU A 135 -11.94 3.57 10.98
N LEU A 136 -11.82 4.59 10.12
CA LEU A 136 -10.70 4.76 9.19
C LEU A 136 -9.36 4.91 9.93
N GLY A 137 -9.35 5.62 11.07
CA GLY A 137 -8.19 5.74 11.95
C GLY A 137 -7.78 4.40 12.57
N LEU A 138 -8.74 3.64 13.12
CA LEU A 138 -8.50 2.32 13.69
C LEU A 138 -8.02 1.30 12.64
N LYS A 139 -8.60 1.32 11.43
CA LYS A 139 -8.11 0.53 10.29
C LYS A 139 -6.65 0.88 9.94
N GLY A 140 -6.29 2.16 10.06
CA GLY A 140 -4.91 2.64 9.96
C GLY A 140 -3.98 1.97 10.98
N THR A 141 -4.31 2.09 12.27
CA THR A 141 -3.47 1.57 13.37
C THR A 141 -3.38 0.04 13.36
N MET A 142 -4.46 -0.66 13.03
CA MET A 142 -4.46 -2.12 12.87
C MET A 142 -3.49 -2.56 11.78
N SER A 143 -3.47 -1.89 10.63
CA SER A 143 -2.54 -2.23 9.56
C SER A 143 -1.08 -2.01 9.95
N GLU A 144 -0.78 -1.00 10.78
CA GLU A 144 0.57 -0.79 11.32
C GLU A 144 0.96 -1.91 12.30
N ALA A 145 0.02 -2.32 13.16
CA ALA A 145 0.24 -3.43 14.08
C ALA A 145 0.48 -4.76 13.35
N GLU A 146 -0.28 -5.06 12.30
CA GLU A 146 -0.06 -6.23 11.43
C GLU A 146 1.35 -6.24 10.84
N LEU A 147 1.79 -5.10 10.29
CA LEU A 147 3.13 -4.96 9.74
C LEU A 147 4.21 -5.16 10.82
N HIS A 148 3.98 -4.62 12.03
CA HIS A 148 4.89 -4.82 13.16
C HIS A 148 5.02 -6.31 13.53
N LEU A 149 3.90 -7.03 13.62
CA LEU A 149 3.88 -8.47 13.91
C LEU A 149 4.58 -9.29 12.81
N LEU A 150 4.35 -8.97 11.54
CA LEU A 150 5.03 -9.62 10.42
C LEU A 150 6.54 -9.41 10.49
N ARG A 151 7.00 -8.18 10.74
CA ARG A 151 8.43 -7.86 10.92
C ARG A 151 9.04 -8.62 12.10
N ALA A 152 8.34 -8.65 13.23
CA ALA A 152 8.80 -9.39 14.41
C ALA A 152 8.97 -10.90 14.11
N ARG A 153 8.03 -11.51 13.38
CA ARG A 153 8.13 -12.91 12.94
C ARG A 153 9.30 -13.15 11.99
N LEU A 154 9.50 -12.26 11.00
CA LEU A 154 10.62 -12.37 10.06
C LEU A 154 11.97 -12.27 10.77
N LEU A 155 12.13 -11.30 11.67
CA LEU A 155 13.33 -11.14 12.48
C LEU A 155 13.57 -12.35 13.39
N GLY A 156 12.53 -12.85 14.06
CA GLY A 156 12.61 -14.08 14.84
C GLY A 156 13.04 -15.29 14.01
N GLY A 157 12.53 -15.40 12.77
CA GLY A 157 12.94 -16.42 11.81
C GLY A 157 14.41 -16.30 11.39
N GLN A 158 14.89 -15.08 11.12
CA GLN A 158 16.30 -14.83 10.80
C GLN A 158 17.22 -15.19 11.97
N LEU A 159 16.87 -14.78 13.20
CA LEU A 159 17.63 -15.11 14.41
C LEU A 159 17.68 -16.63 14.65
N ASN A 160 16.57 -17.34 14.43
CA ASN A 160 16.54 -18.80 14.55
C ASN A 160 17.41 -19.49 13.50
N LYS A 161 17.40 -19.01 12.24
CA LYS A 161 18.34 -19.50 11.20
C LYS A 161 19.79 -19.23 11.59
N ALA A 162 20.09 -18.05 12.15
CA ALA A 162 21.44 -17.69 12.58
C ALA A 162 21.95 -18.60 13.70
N ARG A 163 21.10 -18.90 14.69
CA ARG A 163 21.43 -19.83 15.79
C ARG A 163 21.75 -21.24 15.32
N ARG A 164 21.18 -21.69 14.19
CA ARG A 164 21.49 -22.99 13.56
C ARG A 164 22.63 -22.93 12.56
N GLY A 165 23.23 -21.76 12.32
CA GLY A 165 24.24 -21.56 11.28
C GLY A 165 23.71 -21.62 9.85
N GLU A 166 22.38 -21.55 9.67
CA GLU A 166 21.69 -21.65 8.38
C GLU A 166 21.37 -20.28 7.77
N LEU A 167 21.67 -19.18 8.48
CA LEU A 167 21.37 -17.85 7.98
C LEU A 167 22.36 -17.48 6.87
N TRP A 168 21.86 -17.48 5.64
CA TRP A 168 22.58 -16.98 4.49
C TRP A 168 22.35 -15.47 4.33
N ILE A 169 23.43 -14.70 4.30
CA ILE A 169 23.43 -13.26 4.05
C ILE A 169 24.41 -12.94 2.94
N ARG A 170 24.21 -11.85 2.21
CA ARG A 170 25.25 -11.38 1.28
C ARG A 170 26.52 -11.07 2.09
N PRO A 171 27.67 -11.71 1.80
CA PRO A 171 28.89 -11.44 2.53
C PRO A 171 29.29 -9.96 2.39
N PRO A 172 29.85 -9.34 3.45
CA PRO A 172 30.51 -8.05 3.31
C PRO A 172 31.70 -8.16 2.34
N LEU A 173 32.12 -7.01 1.78
CA LEU A 173 33.32 -6.92 0.93
C LEU A 173 34.52 -7.54 1.65
N GLY A 174 35.27 -8.39 0.93
CA GLY A 174 36.39 -9.16 1.50
C GLY A 174 36.02 -10.50 2.12
N TYR A 175 34.76 -10.93 2.03
CA TYR A 175 34.31 -12.25 2.46
C TYR A 175 33.57 -13.00 1.34
N VAL A 176 33.74 -14.32 1.29
CA VAL A 176 33.05 -15.25 0.38
C VAL A 176 32.52 -16.46 1.13
N TYR A 177 31.61 -17.22 0.54
CA TYR A 177 31.22 -18.53 1.07
C TYR A 177 32.09 -19.63 0.45
N ASP A 178 32.63 -20.53 1.27
CA ASP A 178 33.37 -21.70 0.81
C ASP A 178 32.42 -22.81 0.28
N GLY A 179 32.98 -23.90 -0.25
CA GLY A 179 32.21 -25.05 -0.75
C GLY A 179 31.35 -25.76 0.30
N ASN A 180 31.59 -25.48 1.59
CA ASN A 180 30.80 -25.99 2.71
C ASN A 180 29.77 -24.95 3.22
N GLY A 181 29.62 -23.81 2.53
CA GLY A 181 28.69 -22.75 2.91
C GLY A 181 29.13 -21.91 4.11
N ARG A 182 30.40 -21.96 4.51
CA ARG A 182 30.96 -21.13 5.60
C ARG A 182 31.51 -19.82 5.05
N MET A 183 31.31 -18.74 5.78
CA MET A 183 31.85 -17.43 5.40
C MET A 183 33.35 -17.37 5.74
N VAL A 184 34.19 -17.11 4.73
CA VAL A 184 35.65 -17.04 4.79
C VAL A 184 36.15 -15.75 4.15
N LEU A 185 37.41 -15.37 4.34
CA LEU A 185 38.01 -14.23 3.63
C LEU A 185 38.10 -14.52 2.13
N ASP A 186 37.90 -13.49 1.32
CA ASP A 186 38.07 -13.55 -0.13
C ASP A 186 39.52 -13.99 -0.45
N PRO A 187 39.75 -15.08 -1.20
CA PRO A 187 41.09 -15.58 -1.49
C PRO A 187 41.92 -14.64 -2.38
N ASP A 188 41.32 -13.62 -2.99
CA ASP A 188 42.04 -12.63 -3.78
C ASP A 188 42.91 -11.71 -2.88
N CYS A 189 44.23 -11.82 -3.04
CA CYS A 189 45.21 -11.00 -2.32
C CYS A 189 45.03 -9.48 -2.56
N GLN A 190 44.50 -9.07 -3.72
CA GLN A 190 44.22 -7.66 -4.00
C GLN A 190 43.08 -7.11 -3.13
N VAL A 191 42.13 -7.97 -2.75
CA VAL A 191 41.01 -7.63 -1.85
C VAL A 191 41.48 -7.63 -0.38
N GLN A 192 42.44 -8.49 -0.04
CA GLN A 192 43.01 -8.58 1.32
C GLN A 192 44.08 -7.50 1.63
N GLY A 193 44.56 -6.76 0.63
CA GLY A 193 45.57 -5.71 0.80
C GLY A 193 46.98 -6.24 1.13
N CYS A 194 47.30 -7.44 0.63
CA CYS A 194 48.64 -8.05 0.74
C CYS A 194 49.64 -7.50 -0.28
#